data_AF-A0A0G1DBL7-F1
#
_entry.id   AF-A0A0G1DBL7-F1
#
_cell.length_a   1.000
_cell.length_b   1.000
_cell.length_c   1.000
_cell.angle_alpha   90.00
_cell.angle_beta   90.00
_cell.angle_gamma   90.00
#
_symmetry.space_group_name_H-M   'P 1'
#
loop_
_entity.id
_entity.type
_entity.pdbx_description
1 polymer ?
#
loop_
_entity_poly.entity_id
_entity_poly.type
_entity_poly.pdbx_seq_one_letter_code
_entity_poly.pdbx_strand_id
1 'polypeptide(L)'
;MLPITDFSFIYKVSYFLMAIPTILVIIIAIISSKEMGGTLGKGLKKIAIGTIVDSILVATYIFWERGSQGIINENIMRYFFLVSGIFASTFLIIGFYQIYEITKRLKLSSP
;
A
#
# COMPACT_ATOMS: atom_id res chain seq x y z
N MET A 1 21.01 15.61 22.50
CA MET A 1 19.74 14.85 22.41
C MET A 1 18.61 15.86 22.59
N LEU A 2 17.95 16.25 21.50
CA LEU A 2 16.73 17.07 21.59
C LEU A 2 15.58 16.15 22.05
N PRO A 3 14.66 16.65 22.91
CA PRO A 3 13.57 15.84 23.41
C PRO A 3 12.67 15.43 22.26
N ILE A 4 12.22 14.18 22.27
CA ILE A 4 11.17 13.67 21.39
C ILE A 4 9.89 14.40 21.81
N THR A 5 9.62 15.56 21.22
CA THR A 5 8.39 16.31 21.48
C THR A 5 7.22 15.49 20.99
N ASP A 6 6.19 15.39 21.83
CA ASP A 6 4.89 14.79 21.50
C ASP A 6 4.44 15.14 20.08
N PHE A 7 3.99 14.14 19.31
CA PHE A 7 3.43 14.39 17.98
C PHE A 7 2.35 15.46 18.07
N SER A 8 2.46 16.48 17.20
CA SER A 8 1.35 17.39 16.94
C SER A 8 0.10 16.56 16.70
N PHE A 9 -1.00 16.94 17.36
CA PHE A 9 -2.29 16.26 17.24
C PHE A 9 -2.67 16.00 15.76
N ILE A 10 -2.33 16.95 14.89
CA ILE A 10 -2.52 16.86 13.43
C ILE A 10 -1.82 15.62 12.85
N TYR A 11 -0.56 15.38 13.21
CA TYR A 11 0.21 14.24 12.70
C TYR A 11 -0.38 12.90 13.16
N LYS A 12 -0.85 12.82 14.42
CA LYS A 12 -1.53 11.62 14.94
C LYS A 12 -2.82 11.35 14.15
N VAL A 13 -3.63 12.39 13.92
CA VAL A 13 -4.88 12.29 13.16
C VAL A 13 -4.62 11.89 11.71
N SER A 14 -3.65 12.51 11.03
CA SER A 14 -3.25 12.14 9.67
C SER A 14 -2.85 10.67 9.55
N TYR A 15 -2.12 10.13 10.55
CA TYR A 15 -1.75 8.73 10.56
C TYR A 15 -2.97 7.81 10.70
N PHE A 16 -3.91 8.12 11.58
CA PHE A 16 -5.15 7.35 11.70
C PHE A 16 -6.00 7.40 10.42
N LEU A 17 -6.11 8.59 9.81
CA LEU A 17 -6.83 8.79 8.56
C LEU A 17 -6.17 8.09 7.37
N MET A 18 -4.87 7.82 7.43
CA MET A 18 -4.18 7.02 6.41
C MET A 18 -4.30 5.52 6.70
N ALA A 19 -4.02 5.10 7.93
CA ALA A 19 -3.90 3.69 8.31
C ALA A 19 -5.24 2.95 8.25
N ILE A 20 -6.33 3.55 8.77
CA ILE A 20 -7.63 2.87 8.84
C ILE A 20 -8.16 2.56 7.43
N PRO A 21 -8.26 3.53 6.49
CA PRO A 21 -8.74 3.22 5.15
C PRO A 21 -7.83 2.23 4.42
N THR A 22 -6.53 2.31 4.62
CA THR A 22 -5.57 1.40 3.97
C THR A 22 -5.75 -0.03 4.44
N ILE A 23 -5.92 -0.26 5.74
CA ILE A 23 -6.22 -1.59 6.30
C ILE A 23 -7.57 -2.10 5.77
N LEU A 24 -8.58 -1.25 5.71
CA LEU A 24 -9.88 -1.61 5.15
C LEU A 24 -9.78 -2.03 3.68
N VAL A 25 -9.02 -1.29 2.86
CA VAL A 25 -8.77 -1.63 1.45
C VAL A 25 -8.12 -3.00 1.34
N ILE A 26 -7.12 -3.30 2.17
CA ILE A 26 -6.44 -4.61 2.16
C ILE A 26 -7.43 -5.73 2.52
N ILE A 27 -8.21 -5.56 3.60
CA ILE A 27 -9.18 -6.55 4.06
C ILE A 27 -10.23 -6.80 2.98
N ILE A 28 -10.83 -5.73 2.44
CA ILE A 28 -11.85 -5.81 1.39
C ILE A 28 -11.27 -6.49 0.15
N ALA A 29 -10.09 -6.09 -0.32
CA ALA A 29 -9.46 -6.70 -1.48
C ALA A 29 -9.21 -8.20 -1.28
N ILE A 30 -8.77 -8.62 -0.09
CA ILE A 30 -8.56 -10.04 0.23
C ILE A 30 -9.89 -10.80 0.25
N ILE A 31 -10.92 -10.29 0.93
CA ILE A 31 -12.24 -10.94 1.01
C ILE A 31 -12.85 -11.04 -0.39
N SER A 32 -12.93 -9.92 -1.11
CA SER A 32 -13.45 -9.88 -2.48
C SER A 32 -12.68 -10.81 -3.42
N SER A 33 -11.38 -10.98 -3.22
CA SER A 33 -10.59 -11.90 -4.03
C SER A 33 -10.95 -13.37 -3.84
N LYS A 34 -11.43 -13.75 -2.66
CA LYS A 34 -11.89 -15.11 -2.34
C LYS A 34 -13.24 -15.38 -3.00
N GLU A 35 -14.14 -14.41 -2.94
CA GLU A 35 -15.49 -14.51 -3.51
C GLU A 35 -15.48 -14.50 -5.05
N MET A 36 -14.66 -13.66 -5.69
CA MET A 36 -14.73 -13.44 -7.14
C MET A 36 -14.02 -14.51 -7.98
N GLY A 37 -12.99 -15.17 -7.45
CA GLY A 37 -12.23 -16.18 -8.18
C GLY A 37 -11.58 -15.69 -9.50
N GLY A 38 -10.97 -16.61 -10.25
CA GLY A 38 -10.47 -16.34 -11.59
C GLY A 38 -9.45 -15.19 -11.72
N THR A 39 -9.47 -14.49 -12.85
CA THR A 39 -8.57 -13.37 -13.14
C THR A 39 -8.90 -12.13 -12.29
N LEU A 40 -10.16 -11.95 -11.90
CA LEU A 40 -10.61 -10.82 -11.08
C LEU A 40 -10.08 -10.93 -9.65
N GLY A 41 -10.19 -12.13 -9.05
CA GLY A 41 -9.60 -12.42 -7.75
C GLY A 41 -8.07 -12.31 -7.77
N LYS A 42 -7.41 -12.69 -8.86
CA LYS A 42 -5.96 -12.46 -9.03
C LYS A 42 -5.61 -10.97 -9.06
N GLY A 43 -6.41 -10.15 -9.74
CA GLY A 43 -6.25 -8.69 -9.76
C GLY A 43 -6.39 -8.08 -8.36
N LEU A 44 -7.43 -8.46 -7.62
CA LEU A 44 -7.66 -8.00 -6.25
C LEU A 44 -6.54 -8.41 -5.28
N LYS A 45 -6.00 -9.63 -5.41
CA LYS A 45 -4.83 -10.06 -4.62
C LYS A 45 -3.59 -9.21 -4.90
N LYS A 46 -3.37 -8.83 -6.16
CA LYS A 46 -2.24 -7.94 -6.53
C LYS A 46 -2.43 -6.54 -5.98
N ILE A 47 -3.66 -6.01 -5.98
CA ILE A 47 -3.95 -4.74 -5.31
C ILE A 47 -3.66 -4.85 -3.83
N ALA A 48 -4.15 -5.90 -3.15
CA ALA A 48 -3.86 -6.12 -1.73
C ALA A 48 -2.35 -6.19 -1.44
N ILE A 49 -1.58 -6.95 -2.24
CA ILE A 49 -0.12 -7.04 -2.11
C ILE A 49 0.52 -5.66 -2.30
N GLY A 50 0.15 -4.94 -3.35
CA GLY A 50 0.69 -3.60 -3.63
C GLY A 50 0.42 -2.63 -2.48
N THR A 51 -0.80 -2.61 -1.95
CA THR A 51 -1.19 -1.78 -0.81
C THR A 51 -0.49 -2.18 0.49
N ILE A 52 -0.22 -3.48 0.72
CA ILE A 52 0.57 -3.95 1.87
C ILE A 52 2.01 -3.44 1.77
N VAL A 53 2.66 -3.60 0.61
CA VAL A 53 4.04 -3.14 0.40
C VAL A 53 4.12 -1.62 0.56
N ASP A 54 3.15 -0.88 0.01
CA ASP A 54 3.06 0.57 0.17
C ASP A 54 2.86 0.98 1.64
N SER A 55 2.01 0.26 2.39
CA SER A 55 1.82 0.49 3.83
C SER A 55 3.10 0.27 4.63
N ILE A 56 3.87 -0.76 4.29
CA ILE A 56 5.17 -1.05 4.91
C ILE A 56 6.14 0.09 4.63
N LEU A 57 6.19 0.59 3.39
CA LEU A 57 7.03 1.73 3.03
C LEU A 57 6.71 2.96 3.87
N VAL A 58 5.43 3.32 3.99
CA VAL A 58 5.05 4.49 4.79
C VAL A 58 5.37 4.28 6.26
N ALA A 59 5.11 3.08 6.81
CA ALA A 59 5.49 2.77 8.18
C ALA A 59 7.01 2.89 8.39
N THR A 60 7.82 2.34 7.48
CA THR A 60 9.27 2.43 7.52
C THR A 60 9.76 3.88 7.41
N TYR A 61 9.15 4.70 6.55
CA TYR A 61 9.46 6.14 6.45
C TYR A 61 9.23 6.86 7.77
N ILE A 62 8.09 6.62 8.40
CA ILE A 62 7.75 7.21 9.70
C ILE A 62 8.72 6.75 10.78
N PHE A 63 9.05 5.45 10.84
CA PHE A 63 10.04 4.95 11.80
C PHE A 63 11.42 5.56 11.60
N TRP A 64 11.81 5.80 10.35
CA TRP A 64 13.08 6.42 10.01
C TRP A 64 13.13 7.91 10.41
N GLU A 65 12.09 8.69 10.08
CA GLU A 65 11.95 10.09 10.51
C GLU A 65 11.96 10.25 12.03
N ARG A 66 11.41 9.29 12.78
CA ARG A 66 11.23 9.35 14.25
C ARG A 66 12.49 9.13 15.10
N GLY A 67 13.67 9.15 14.50
CA GLY A 67 14.94 9.11 15.25
C GLY A 67 15.81 7.89 14.97
N SER A 68 15.49 7.10 13.94
CA SER A 68 16.38 6.03 13.47
C SER A 68 17.39 6.52 12.42
N GLN A 69 17.46 7.84 12.17
CA GLN A 69 18.38 8.46 11.21
C GLN A 69 19.86 8.12 11.43
N GLY A 70 20.24 7.60 12.61
CA GLY A 70 21.60 7.12 12.92
C GLY A 70 21.77 5.60 12.99
N ILE A 71 20.70 4.80 12.91
CA ILE A 71 20.76 3.32 13.07
C ILE A 71 20.89 2.63 11.72
N ILE A 72 20.23 3.15 10.69
CA ILE A 72 20.17 2.54 9.36
C ILE A 72 20.88 3.45 8.35
N ASN A 73 21.80 2.87 7.57
CA ASN A 73 22.53 3.57 6.52
C ASN A 73 21.57 4.20 5.49
N GLU A 74 21.75 5.49 5.22
CA GLU A 74 20.92 6.27 4.30
C GLU A 74 20.84 5.67 2.89
N ASN A 75 21.95 5.12 2.39
CA ASN A 75 21.97 4.46 1.08
C ASN A 75 21.08 3.21 1.06
N ILE A 76 21.07 2.43 2.15
CA ILE A 76 20.23 1.23 2.28
C ILE A 76 18.76 1.63 2.30
N MET A 77 18.40 2.69 3.06
CA MET A 77 17.04 3.21 3.07
C MET A 77 16.61 3.69 1.69
N ARG A 78 17.47 4.42 0.98
CA ARG A 78 17.18 4.91 -0.37
C ARG A 78 16.92 3.76 -1.36
N TYR A 79 17.75 2.71 -1.33
CA TYR A 79 17.51 1.52 -2.16
C TYR A 79 16.25 0.77 -1.74
N PHE A 80 15.98 0.63 -0.44
CA PHE A 80 14.76 0.00 0.06
C PHE A 80 13.50 0.74 -0.43
N PHE A 81 13.46 2.07 -0.35
CA PHE A 81 12.35 2.88 -0.84
C PHE A 81 12.17 2.75 -2.35
N LEU A 82 13.27 2.80 -3.10
CA LEU A 82 13.22 2.70 -4.56
C LEU A 82 12.70 1.32 -5.00
N VAL A 83 13.28 0.24 -4.48
CA VAL A 83 12.91 -1.13 -4.85
C VAL A 83 11.48 -1.43 -4.43
N SER A 84 11.16 -1.21 -3.15
CA SER A 84 9.82 -1.50 -2.64
C SER A 84 8.76 -0.62 -3.32
N GLY A 85 9.07 0.64 -3.63
CA GLY A 85 8.16 1.54 -4.34
C GLY A 85 7.86 1.09 -5.76
N ILE A 86 8.89 0.61 -6.49
CA ILE A 86 8.70 -0.01 -7.81
C ILE A 86 7.85 -1.27 -7.69
N PHE A 87 8.12 -2.13 -6.71
CA PHE A 87 7.35 -3.35 -6.47
C PHE A 87 5.87 -3.04 -6.16
N ALA A 88 5.62 -2.15 -5.19
CA ALA A 88 4.27 -1.72 -4.81
C ALA A 88 3.51 -1.18 -6.03
N SER A 89 4.12 -0.24 -6.76
CA SER A 89 3.53 0.38 -7.94
C SER A 89 3.23 -0.64 -9.03
N THR A 90 4.15 -1.58 -9.28
CA THR A 90 3.97 -2.63 -10.29
C THR A 90 2.79 -3.54 -9.94
N PHE A 91 2.68 -3.98 -8.68
CA PHE A 91 1.56 -4.80 -8.24
C PHE A 91 0.23 -4.06 -8.33
N LEU A 92 0.19 -2.79 -7.95
CA LEU A 92 -1.00 -1.94 -8.08
C LEU A 92 -1.41 -1.77 -9.54
N ILE A 93 -0.48 -1.39 -10.43
CA ILE A 93 -0.75 -1.18 -11.87
C ILE A 93 -1.30 -2.47 -12.49
N ILE A 94 -0.63 -3.60 -12.27
CA ILE A 94 -1.07 -4.88 -12.85
C ILE A 94 -2.42 -5.30 -12.24
N GLY A 95 -2.62 -5.08 -10.94
CA GLY A 95 -3.88 -5.36 -10.26
C GLY A 95 -5.05 -4.57 -10.85
N PHE A 96 -4.89 -3.25 -10.96
CA PHE A 96 -5.89 -2.37 -11.55
C PHE A 96 -6.14 -2.66 -13.03
N TYR A 97 -5.08 -2.94 -13.81
CA TYR A 97 -5.22 -3.30 -15.21
C TYR A 97 -6.06 -4.56 -15.39
N GLN A 98 -5.84 -5.60 -14.57
CA GLN A 98 -6.63 -6.82 -14.62
C GLN A 98 -8.11 -6.59 -14.29
N ILE A 99 -8.39 -5.76 -13.28
CA ILE A 99 -9.78 -5.39 -12.96
C ILE A 99 -10.40 -4.61 -14.13
N TYR A 100 -9.70 -3.60 -14.65
CA TYR A 100 -10.16 -2.78 -15.78
C TYR A 100 -10.48 -3.63 -17.01
N GLU A 101 -9.61 -4.56 -17.39
CA GLU A 101 -9.82 -5.42 -18.56
C GLU A 101 -11.08 -6.28 -18.41
N ILE A 102 -11.33 -6.81 -17.21
CA ILE A 102 -12.51 -7.63 -16.92
C ILE A 102 -13.77 -6.77 -16.90
N THR A 103 -13.74 -5.62 -16.24
CA THR A 103 -14.87 -4.67 -16.24
C THR A 103 -15.21 -4.21 -17.65
N LYS A 104 -14.21 -3.97 -18.50
CA LYS A 104 -14.41 -3.64 -19.92
C LYS A 104 -15.09 -4.78 -20.67
N ARG A 105 -14.64 -6.03 -20.48
CA ARG A 105 -15.28 -7.22 -21.08
C ARG A 105 -16.73 -7.37 -20.62
N LEU A 106 -17.01 -7.18 -19.33
CA LEU A 106 -18.37 -7.25 -18.78
C LEU A 106 -19.29 -6.16 -19.34
N LYS A 107 -18.81 -4.91 -19.41
CA LYS A 107 -19.57 -3.78 -19.98
C LYS A 107 -19.90 -3.96 -21.47
N LEU A 108 -19.04 -4.65 -22.22
CA LEU A 108 -19.27 -4.98 -23.62
C LEU A 108 -20.18 -6.21 -23.81
N SER A 109 -20.39 -6.99 -22.74
CA SER A 109 -21.20 -8.22 -22.77
C SER A 109 -22.55 -8.05 -22.09
N SER A 110 -22.79 -6.94 -21.39
CA SER A 110 -24.11 -6.57 -20.88
C SER A 110 -24.97 -6.04 -22.04
N PRO A 111 -26.17 -6.60 -22.27
CA PRO A 111 -27.08 -6.15 -23.32
C PRO A 111 -27.51 -4.70 -23.17
#